data_AF-A0A6S7BJB6-F1
#
_entry.id   AF-A0A6S7BJB6-F1
#
_cell.length_a   1.000
_cell.length_b   1.000
_cell.length_c   1.000
_cell.angle_alpha   90.00
_cell.angle_beta   90.00
_cell.angle_gamma   90.00
#
_symmetry.space_group_name_H-M   'P 1'
#
loop_
_entity.id
_entity.type
_entity.pdbx_description
1 polymer ?
#
loop_
_entity_poly.entity_id
_entity_poly.type
_entity_poly.pdbx_seq_one_letter_code
_entity_poly.pdbx_strand_id
1 'polypeptide(L)'
;MISTGLISDPWFYLLSIPALLLTNFSKGGFGLGLGILAVPLMALRLPVPEVVTLLLPVLCLTDLITLWEYRGQWSWPLLRVAVPAALVGIGFGALAIHHLPETWLRLGIGIISIDFVRRRWSGSRRSAQEDRGPRPAAGVFWGAISGFTSFLANAGEPALTVYLLPLKLSNRSFAGTTAAFFMVVNFAKLISFSMLGMFTRTSLLTSLILTPIAVLGIWAGVRLNRRLDATLFYKCSHVILLVIGSRLIYTSLKAIL
;
A
#
# COMPACT_ATOMS: atom_id res chain seq x y z
N MET A 1 -19.31 24.29 20.19
CA MET A 1 -19.24 23.35 19.04
C MET A 1 -18.33 22.20 19.41
N ILE A 2 -18.87 21.01 19.68
CA ILE A 2 -18.06 19.83 19.97
C ILE A 2 -17.43 19.40 18.64
N SER A 3 -16.14 19.65 18.45
CA SER A 3 -15.39 19.02 17.36
C SER A 3 -15.54 17.52 17.54
N THR A 4 -16.24 16.86 16.61
CA THR A 4 -16.55 15.41 16.65
C THR A 4 -15.29 14.55 16.66
N GLY A 5 -14.09 15.14 16.51
CA GLY A 5 -12.84 14.42 16.39
C GLY A 5 -12.82 13.57 15.12
N LEU A 6 -13.54 13.99 14.09
CA LEU A 6 -13.61 13.33 12.79
C LEU A 6 -13.28 14.34 11.70
N ILE A 7 -12.73 13.86 10.59
CA ILE A 7 -12.62 14.67 9.37
C ILE A 7 -14.04 15.00 8.92
N SER A 8 -14.37 16.28 8.81
CA SER A 8 -15.73 16.73 8.50
C SER A 8 -15.99 16.91 7.00
N ASP A 9 -14.95 16.87 6.16
CA ASP A 9 -15.09 17.06 4.71
C ASP A 9 -15.83 15.87 4.06
N PRO A 10 -17.03 16.05 3.49
CA PRO A 10 -17.75 14.97 2.81
C PRO A 10 -17.01 14.45 1.58
N TRP A 11 -16.24 15.32 0.91
CA TRP A 11 -15.46 14.92 -0.27
C TRP A 11 -14.33 13.96 0.09
N PHE A 12 -13.79 14.05 1.31
CA PHE A 12 -12.86 13.06 1.82
C PHE A 12 -13.50 11.67 1.82
N TYR A 13 -14.67 11.48 2.43
CA TYR A 13 -15.33 10.17 2.48
C TYR A 13 -15.71 9.63 1.10
N LEU A 14 -16.12 10.51 0.17
CA LEU A 14 -16.40 10.13 -1.21
C LEU A 14 -15.18 9.54 -1.92
N LEU A 15 -13.96 9.96 -1.57
CA LEU A 15 -12.72 9.40 -2.09
C LEU A 15 -12.25 8.19 -1.27
N SER A 16 -12.28 8.28 0.06
CA SER A 16 -11.77 7.27 0.99
C SER A 16 -12.50 5.93 0.89
N ILE A 17 -13.83 5.95 0.77
CA ILE A 17 -14.65 4.73 0.72
C ILE A 17 -14.30 3.87 -0.51
N PRO A 18 -14.40 4.37 -1.76
CA PRO A 18 -14.02 3.57 -2.91
C PRO A 18 -12.53 3.23 -2.90
N ALA A 19 -11.66 4.15 -2.45
CA ALA A 19 -10.23 3.87 -2.39
C ALA A 19 -9.90 2.69 -1.45
N LEU A 20 -10.54 2.64 -0.27
CA LEU A 20 -10.40 1.55 0.69
C LEU A 20 -11.01 0.25 0.18
N LEU A 21 -12.19 0.30 -0.44
CA LEU A 21 -12.80 -0.90 -1.03
C LEU A 21 -11.89 -1.50 -2.09
N LEU A 22 -11.41 -0.70 -3.05
CA LEU A 22 -10.55 -1.17 -4.15
C LEU A 22 -9.20 -1.70 -3.62
N THR A 23 -8.58 -0.95 -2.70
CA THR A 23 -7.30 -1.32 -2.07
C THR A 23 -7.39 -2.65 -1.34
N ASN A 24 -8.41 -2.82 -0.50
CA ASN A 24 -8.57 -4.01 0.33
C ASN A 24 -9.15 -5.20 -0.44
N PHE A 25 -9.96 -4.93 -1.46
CA PHE A 25 -10.38 -5.94 -2.43
C PHE A 25 -9.17 -6.59 -3.11
N SER A 26 -8.17 -5.78 -3.51
CA SER A 26 -6.92 -6.30 -4.06
C SER A 26 -6.15 -7.19 -3.07
N LYS A 27 -6.09 -6.78 -1.79
CA LYS A 27 -5.45 -7.56 -0.72
C LYS A 27 -6.12 -8.91 -0.46
N GLY A 28 -7.44 -8.99 -0.65
CA GLY A 28 -8.22 -10.21 -0.43
C GLY A 28 -7.86 -11.41 -1.32
N GLY A 29 -7.00 -11.26 -2.34
CA GLY A 29 -6.48 -12.42 -3.08
C GLY A 29 -5.99 -12.17 -4.50
N PHE A 30 -6.09 -10.93 -4.97
CA PHE A 30 -5.69 -10.55 -6.32
C PHE A 30 -4.20 -10.20 -6.42
N GLY A 31 -3.55 -9.78 -5.33
CA GLY A 31 -2.08 -9.75 -5.19
C GLY A 31 -1.29 -8.84 -6.16
N LEU A 32 -1.92 -8.19 -7.14
CA LEU A 32 -1.18 -7.47 -8.19
C LEU A 32 -0.73 -6.05 -7.82
N GLY A 33 -0.63 -5.69 -6.54
CA GLY A 33 -0.08 -4.38 -6.11
C GLY A 33 -1.01 -3.18 -6.26
N LEU A 34 -2.33 -3.40 -6.36
CA LEU A 34 -3.33 -2.33 -6.39
C LEU A 34 -3.70 -1.78 -5.02
N GLY A 35 -3.10 -2.26 -3.92
CA GLY A 35 -3.34 -1.71 -2.59
C GLY A 35 -2.79 -0.29 -2.40
N ILE A 36 -2.07 0.25 -3.40
CA ILE A 36 -1.53 1.61 -3.38
C ILE A 36 -2.57 2.71 -3.65
N LEU A 37 -3.79 2.40 -4.09
CA LEU A 37 -4.79 3.40 -4.51
C LEU A 37 -5.26 4.34 -3.38
N ALA A 38 -5.29 3.86 -2.14
CA ALA A 38 -5.82 4.62 -0.99
C ALA A 38 -5.13 5.97 -0.81
N VAL A 39 -3.80 5.98 -0.77
CA VAL A 39 -3.03 7.20 -0.46
C VAL A 39 -3.16 8.27 -1.54
N PRO A 40 -2.91 8.01 -2.84
CA PRO A 40 -3.06 9.01 -3.89
C PRO A 40 -4.45 9.66 -3.93
N LEU A 41 -5.50 8.87 -3.73
CA LEU A 41 -6.88 9.38 -3.75
C LEU A 41 -7.16 10.30 -2.54
N MET A 42 -6.78 9.87 -1.34
CA MET A 42 -7.01 10.64 -0.12
C MET A 42 -6.08 11.88 -0.04
N ALA A 43 -4.89 11.81 -0.63
CA ALA A 43 -3.92 12.91 -0.70
C ALA A 43 -4.39 14.09 -1.57
N LEU A 44 -5.49 13.95 -2.29
CA LEU A 44 -6.18 15.07 -2.97
C LEU A 44 -6.89 16.02 -1.99
N ARG A 45 -7.17 15.55 -0.76
CA ARG A 45 -7.92 16.30 0.26
C ARG A 45 -7.16 16.51 1.54
N LEU A 46 -6.27 15.60 1.90
CA LEU A 46 -5.48 15.69 3.13
C LEU A 46 -3.97 15.69 2.83
N PRO A 47 -3.15 16.26 3.73
CA PRO A 47 -1.71 16.10 3.71
C PRO A 47 -1.31 14.62 3.72
N VAL A 48 -0.24 14.29 2.99
CA VAL A 48 0.25 12.90 2.87
C VAL A 48 0.52 12.25 4.22
N PRO A 49 1.24 12.89 5.19
CA PRO A 49 1.49 12.27 6.49
C PRO A 49 0.20 11.91 7.23
N GLU A 50 -0.82 12.78 7.19
CA GLU A 50 -2.10 12.55 7.84
C GLU A 50 -2.83 11.34 7.24
N VAL A 51 -2.86 11.23 5.91
CA VAL A 51 -3.44 10.07 5.21
C VAL A 51 -2.73 8.78 5.60
N VAL A 52 -1.40 8.80 5.60
CA VAL A 52 -0.59 7.60 5.87
C VAL A 52 -0.80 7.12 7.31
N THR A 53 -0.84 8.04 8.28
CA THR A 53 -1.11 7.74 9.69
C THR A 53 -2.53 7.25 9.93
N LEU A 54 -3.53 7.88 9.32
CA LEU A 54 -4.93 7.48 9.42
C LEU A 54 -5.16 6.07 8.85
N LEU A 55 -4.50 5.71 7.76
CA LEU A 55 -4.66 4.38 7.18
C LEU A 55 -3.97 3.28 7.98
N LEU A 56 -2.95 3.60 8.78
CA LEU A 56 -2.10 2.58 9.40
C LEU A 56 -2.85 1.59 10.31
N PRO A 57 -3.74 2.01 11.23
CA PRO A 57 -4.53 1.07 12.03
C PRO A 57 -5.42 0.16 11.17
N VAL A 58 -6.02 0.73 10.11
CA VAL A 58 -6.83 -0.02 9.14
C VAL A 58 -5.96 -1.07 8.45
N LEU A 59 -4.76 -0.68 8.00
CA LEU A 59 -3.82 -1.58 7.34
C LEU A 59 -3.41 -2.73 8.27
N CYS A 60 -3.04 -2.46 9.53
CA CYS A 60 -2.71 -3.50 10.51
C CYS A 60 -3.85 -4.52 10.67
N LEU A 61 -5.09 -4.06 10.82
CA LEU A 61 -6.24 -4.97 10.97
C LEU A 61 -6.50 -5.76 9.68
N THR A 62 -6.43 -5.11 8.53
CA THR A 62 -6.67 -5.76 7.24
C THR A 62 -5.60 -6.82 6.95
N ASP A 63 -4.33 -6.57 7.28
CA ASP A 63 -3.26 -7.55 7.15
C ASP A 63 -3.46 -8.71 8.14
N LEU A 64 -3.95 -8.46 9.36
CA LEU A 64 -4.32 -9.50 10.31
C LEU A 64 -5.39 -10.44 9.78
N ILE A 65 -6.48 -9.89 9.26
CA ILE A 65 -7.57 -10.66 8.66
C ILE A 65 -7.07 -11.43 7.43
N THR A 66 -6.28 -10.80 6.56
CA THR A 66 -5.75 -11.44 5.35
C THR A 66 -4.77 -12.56 5.70
N LEU A 67 -3.88 -12.36 6.68
CA LEU A 67 -2.97 -13.39 7.14
C LEU A 67 -3.71 -14.59 7.74
N TRP A 68 -4.80 -14.32 8.47
CA TRP A 68 -5.66 -15.37 9.02
C TRP A 68 -6.34 -16.20 7.93
N GLU A 69 -6.87 -15.55 6.88
CA GLU A 69 -7.50 -16.23 5.75
C GLU A 69 -6.51 -17.11 4.98
N TYR A 70 -5.27 -16.62 4.79
CA TYR A 70 -4.19 -17.32 4.10
C TYR A 70 -3.23 -18.03 5.07
N ARG A 71 -3.71 -18.45 6.25
CA ARG A 71 -2.88 -19.07 7.28
C ARG A 71 -2.08 -20.28 6.77
N GLY A 72 -0.78 -20.28 7.02
CA GLY A 72 0.14 -21.32 6.57
C GLY A 72 0.50 -21.26 5.08
N GLN A 73 0.00 -20.26 4.33
CA GLN A 73 0.29 -20.07 2.91
C GLN A 73 1.31 -18.94 2.69
N TRP A 74 2.45 -18.98 3.38
CA TRP A 74 3.51 -17.98 3.23
C TRP A 74 4.88 -18.62 3.11
N SER A 75 5.80 -17.94 2.43
CA SER A 75 7.16 -18.42 2.22
C SER A 75 8.13 -17.84 3.25
N TRP A 76 8.47 -18.63 4.27
CA TRP A 76 9.46 -18.26 5.28
C TRP A 76 10.83 -17.85 4.71
N PRO A 77 11.41 -18.56 3.72
CA PRO A 77 12.69 -18.17 3.14
C PRO A 77 12.68 -16.76 2.55
N LEU A 78 11.59 -16.36 1.90
CA LEU A 78 11.45 -15.02 1.33
C LEU A 78 11.29 -13.96 2.42
N LEU A 79 10.49 -14.24 3.45
CA LEU A 79 10.25 -13.34 4.57
C LEU A 79 11.51 -13.08 5.39
N ARG A 80 12.32 -14.11 5.66
CA ARG A 80 13.58 -13.99 6.43
C ARG A 80 14.59 -13.05 5.78
N VAL A 81 14.51 -12.86 4.47
CA VAL A 81 15.38 -11.92 3.72
C VAL A 81 14.72 -10.55 3.61
N ALA A 82 13.46 -10.51 3.17
CA ALA A 82 12.81 -9.26 2.82
C ALA A 82 12.40 -8.43 4.07
N VAL A 83 11.95 -9.09 5.15
CA VAL A 83 11.44 -8.39 6.34
C VAL A 83 12.54 -7.59 7.05
N PRO A 84 13.73 -8.15 7.39
CA PRO A 84 14.78 -7.36 8.02
C PRO A 84 15.20 -6.16 7.17
N ALA A 85 15.30 -6.34 5.85
CA ALA A 85 15.60 -5.25 4.94
C ALA A 85 14.49 -4.18 4.94
N ALA A 86 13.23 -4.58 5.00
CA ALA A 86 12.11 -3.65 5.11
C ALA A 86 12.13 -2.86 6.43
N LEU A 87 12.53 -3.47 7.54
CA LEU A 87 12.72 -2.77 8.81
C LEU A 87 13.82 -1.70 8.71
N VAL A 88 14.91 -1.99 8.00
CA VAL A 88 15.95 -0.99 7.68
C VAL A 88 15.37 0.14 6.83
N GLY A 89 14.58 -0.19 5.79
CA GLY A 89 13.88 0.79 4.97
C GLY A 89 12.92 1.68 5.76
N ILE A 90 12.18 1.11 6.72
CA ILE A 90 11.34 1.83 7.68
C ILE A 90 12.19 2.80 8.52
N GLY A 91 13.36 2.36 9.00
CA GLY A 91 14.29 3.22 9.73
C GLY A 91 14.70 4.44 8.91
N PHE A 92 15.08 4.25 7.65
CA PHE A 92 15.37 5.36 6.74
C PHE A 92 14.15 6.25 6.48
N GLY A 93 12.96 5.67 6.35
CA GLY A 93 11.71 6.42 6.19
C GLY A 93 11.40 7.29 7.41
N ALA A 94 11.60 6.75 8.61
CA ALA A 94 11.39 7.45 9.88
C ALA A 94 12.35 8.64 10.05
N LEU A 95 13.60 8.49 9.62
CA LEU A 95 14.56 9.59 9.60
C LEU A 95 14.18 10.63 8.53
N ALA A 96 13.73 10.20 7.36
CA ALA A 96 13.46 11.09 6.23
C ALA A 96 12.16 11.91 6.38
N ILE A 97 11.12 11.36 7.04
CA ILE A 97 9.77 11.92 6.96
C ILE A 97 9.65 13.36 7.48
N HIS A 98 10.44 13.74 8.48
CA HIS A 98 10.47 15.10 9.03
C HIS A 98 11.32 16.08 8.22
N HIS A 99 12.17 15.57 7.34
CA HIS A 99 13.05 16.38 6.49
C HIS A 99 12.50 16.57 5.07
N LEU A 100 11.44 15.84 4.70
CA LEU A 100 10.82 15.90 3.38
C LEU A 100 9.58 16.82 3.40
N PRO A 101 9.59 17.93 2.65
CA PRO A 101 8.39 18.76 2.52
C PRO A 101 7.24 17.96 1.90
N GLU A 102 6.01 18.26 2.30
CA GLU A 102 4.81 17.56 1.83
C GLU A 102 4.73 17.48 0.29
N THR A 103 5.12 18.56 -0.39
CA THR A 103 5.15 18.64 -1.86
C THR A 103 6.02 17.54 -2.49
N TRP A 104 7.15 17.20 -1.88
CA TRP A 104 8.03 16.14 -2.37
C TRP A 104 7.46 14.75 -2.10
N LEU A 105 6.80 14.55 -0.95
CA LEU A 105 6.09 13.30 -0.67
C LEU A 105 4.95 13.08 -1.68
N ARG A 106 4.17 14.12 -1.96
CA ARG A 106 3.08 14.11 -2.94
C ARG A 106 3.60 13.83 -4.35
N LEU A 107 4.70 14.47 -4.75
CA LEU A 107 5.38 14.22 -6.02
C LEU A 107 5.85 12.76 -6.13
N GLY A 108 6.50 12.24 -5.09
CA GLY A 108 6.97 10.86 -5.03
C GLY A 108 5.84 9.84 -5.17
N ILE A 109 4.71 10.05 -4.48
CA ILE A 109 3.50 9.22 -4.63
C ILE A 109 3.00 9.24 -6.07
N GLY A 110 2.94 10.42 -6.69
CA GLY A 110 2.56 10.56 -8.09
C GLY A 110 3.47 9.78 -9.03
N ILE A 111 4.80 9.90 -8.86
CA ILE A 111 5.79 9.18 -9.66
C ILE A 111 5.66 7.66 -9.49
N ILE A 112 5.56 7.17 -8.25
CA ILE A 112 5.38 5.73 -7.97
C ILE A 112 4.09 5.20 -8.62
N SER A 113 3.01 5.99 -8.57
CA SER A 113 1.73 5.66 -9.20
C SER A 113 1.86 5.48 -10.71
N ILE A 114 2.52 6.42 -11.39
CA ILE A 114 2.75 6.35 -12.84
C ILE A 114 3.71 5.21 -13.20
N ASP A 115 4.82 5.06 -12.46
CA ASP A 115 5.82 4.01 -12.69
C ASP A 115 5.20 2.61 -12.57
N PHE A 116 4.35 2.41 -11.56
CA PHE A 116 3.62 1.16 -11.36
C PHE A 116 2.72 0.83 -12.55
N VAL A 117 1.89 1.79 -13.01
CA VAL A 117 1.03 1.53 -14.18
C VAL A 117 1.84 1.30 -15.45
N ARG A 118 2.92 2.08 -15.66
CA ARG A 118 3.82 1.90 -16.81
C ARG A 118 4.39 0.49 -16.86
N ARG A 119 4.89 -0.04 -15.74
CA ARG A 119 5.43 -1.42 -15.66
C ARG A 119 4.36 -2.46 -15.93
N ARG A 120 3.12 -2.22 -15.50
CA ARG A 120 2.02 -3.15 -15.67
C ARG A 120 1.46 -3.18 -17.10
N TRP A 121 1.47 -2.05 -17.80
CA TRP A 121 1.00 -1.89 -19.18
C TRP A 121 2.04 -2.23 -20.24
N SER A 122 3.31 -1.88 -19.99
CA SER A 122 4.44 -2.34 -20.82
C SER A 122 4.58 -3.87 -20.83
N GLY A 123 3.76 -4.54 -20.01
CA GLY A 123 3.54 -5.97 -20.05
C GLY A 123 4.88 -6.64 -19.95
N SER A 124 5.64 -6.39 -18.86
CA SER A 124 6.96 -6.96 -18.61
C SER A 124 6.90 -8.49 -18.58
N ARG A 125 6.68 -9.06 -19.76
CA ARG A 125 6.86 -10.44 -20.20
C ARG A 125 8.32 -10.82 -20.04
N ARG A 126 9.23 -9.84 -19.97
CA ARG A 126 10.62 -10.02 -19.54
C ARG A 126 10.78 -10.61 -18.14
N SER A 127 9.78 -10.48 -17.25
CA SER A 127 9.78 -11.19 -15.96
C SER A 127 9.07 -12.54 -16.00
N ALA A 128 8.28 -12.81 -17.06
CA ALA A 128 7.50 -14.04 -17.19
C ALA A 128 8.32 -15.20 -17.79
N GLN A 129 9.44 -14.89 -18.45
CA GLN A 129 10.18 -15.85 -19.28
C GLN A 129 11.25 -16.68 -18.56
N GLU A 130 11.66 -16.32 -17.34
CA GLU A 130 12.61 -17.13 -16.57
C GLU A 130 12.12 -17.25 -15.12
N ASP A 131 11.94 -18.48 -14.66
CA ASP A 131 11.82 -18.77 -13.23
C ASP A 131 13.18 -18.51 -12.59
N ARG A 132 13.40 -17.26 -12.18
CA ARG A 132 14.60 -16.85 -11.48
C ARG A 132 14.31 -17.15 -10.02
N GLY A 133 14.63 -18.36 -9.57
CA GLY A 133 14.46 -18.78 -8.18
C GLY A 133 14.98 -17.73 -7.17
N PRO A 134 14.65 -17.88 -5.87
CA PRO A 134 14.87 -16.83 -4.86
C PRO A 134 16.29 -16.24 -4.90
N ARG A 135 16.40 -14.93 -5.16
CA ARG A 135 17.68 -14.20 -5.13
C ARG A 135 17.73 -13.32 -3.88
N PRO A 136 18.48 -13.71 -2.83
CA PRO A 136 18.50 -12.97 -1.57
C PRO A 136 18.85 -11.49 -1.74
N ALA A 137 19.82 -11.15 -2.59
CA ALA A 137 20.19 -9.76 -2.86
C ALA A 137 19.02 -8.92 -3.42
N ALA A 138 18.20 -9.50 -4.31
CA ALA A 138 17.01 -8.84 -4.82
C ALA A 138 15.96 -8.68 -3.71
N GLY A 139 15.82 -9.68 -2.82
CA GLY A 139 14.93 -9.62 -1.68
C GLY A 139 15.34 -8.55 -0.66
N VAL A 140 16.64 -8.36 -0.42
CA VAL A 140 17.15 -7.29 0.43
C VAL A 140 16.85 -5.92 -0.21
N PHE A 141 17.23 -5.73 -1.47
CA PHE A 141 17.03 -4.46 -2.16
C PHE A 141 15.54 -4.07 -2.22
N TRP A 142 14.68 -4.95 -2.75
CA TRP A 142 13.25 -4.66 -2.88
C TRP A 142 12.52 -4.67 -1.54
N GLY A 143 12.99 -5.44 -0.55
CA GLY A 143 12.51 -5.38 0.82
C GLY A 143 12.75 -4.01 1.45
N ALA A 144 13.98 -3.48 1.35
CA ALA A 144 14.32 -2.16 1.84
C ALA A 144 13.53 -1.04 1.14
N ILE A 145 13.42 -1.08 -0.18
CA ILE A 145 12.62 -0.12 -0.95
C ILE A 145 11.14 -0.20 -0.54
N SER A 146 10.60 -1.42 -0.37
CA SER A 146 9.22 -1.63 0.09
C SER A 146 8.98 -1.05 1.50
N GLY A 147 9.91 -1.28 2.44
CA GLY A 147 9.84 -0.69 3.78
C GLY A 147 9.85 0.84 3.76
N PHE A 148 10.78 1.42 3.00
CA PHE A 148 10.93 2.87 2.85
C PHE A 148 9.69 3.52 2.23
N THR A 149 9.22 3.03 1.09
CA THR A 149 8.03 3.59 0.42
C THR A 149 6.74 3.27 1.18
N SER A 150 6.68 2.15 1.90
CA SER A 150 5.57 1.86 2.83
C SER A 150 5.51 2.86 3.96
N PHE A 151 6.66 3.27 4.51
CA PHE A 151 6.72 4.25 5.58
C PHE A 151 6.23 5.62 5.13
N LEU A 152 6.77 6.13 4.01
CA LEU A 152 6.48 7.49 3.55
C LEU A 152 5.08 7.66 2.93
N ALA A 153 4.52 6.58 2.36
CA ALA A 153 3.38 6.70 1.47
C ALA A 153 2.40 5.50 1.50
N ASN A 154 2.57 4.54 2.41
CA ASN A 154 1.89 3.23 2.35
C ASN A 154 2.04 2.55 0.97
N ALA A 155 3.14 2.84 0.26
CA ALA A 155 3.37 2.47 -1.13
C ALA A 155 4.42 1.35 -1.27
N GLY A 156 4.48 0.42 -0.32
CA GLY A 156 5.46 -0.66 -0.31
C GLY A 156 5.15 -1.78 -1.31
N GLU A 157 3.86 -2.02 -1.59
CA GLU A 157 3.40 -3.17 -2.38
C GLU A 157 4.06 -3.28 -3.75
N PRO A 158 4.16 -2.21 -4.58
CA PRO A 158 4.84 -2.28 -5.87
C PRO A 158 6.26 -2.84 -5.81
N ALA A 159 7.05 -2.39 -4.84
CA ALA A 159 8.43 -2.83 -4.68
C ALA A 159 8.50 -4.32 -4.29
N LEU A 160 7.65 -4.75 -3.35
CA LEU A 160 7.56 -6.16 -2.98
C LEU A 160 7.10 -7.03 -4.16
N THR A 161 6.10 -6.59 -4.92
CA THR A 161 5.59 -7.33 -6.09
C THR A 161 6.68 -7.48 -7.16
N VAL A 162 7.56 -6.49 -7.36
CA VAL A 162 8.70 -6.63 -8.29
C VAL A 162 9.62 -7.78 -7.89
N TYR A 163 9.77 -8.04 -6.60
CA TYR A 163 10.55 -9.17 -6.10
C TYR A 163 9.79 -10.51 -6.17
N LEU A 164 8.51 -10.52 -5.82
CA LEU A 164 7.72 -11.76 -5.70
C LEU A 164 7.16 -12.28 -7.04
N LEU A 165 6.81 -11.38 -7.97
CA LEU A 165 6.17 -11.76 -9.23
C LEU A 165 7.03 -12.68 -10.12
N PRO A 166 8.36 -12.50 -10.26
CA PRO A 166 9.21 -13.42 -11.01
C PRO A 166 9.26 -14.84 -10.42
N LEU A 167 8.96 -15.00 -9.12
CA LEU A 167 9.04 -16.29 -8.41
C LEU A 167 7.84 -17.21 -8.67
N LYS A 168 6.84 -16.74 -9.43
CA LYS A 168 5.66 -17.53 -9.86
C LYS A 168 4.98 -18.31 -8.72
N LEU A 169 4.93 -17.70 -7.53
CA LEU A 169 4.24 -18.26 -6.38
C LEU A 169 2.78 -18.54 -6.72
N SER A 170 2.19 -19.59 -6.14
CA SER A 170 0.74 -19.80 -6.23
C SER A 170 0.00 -18.57 -5.67
N ASN A 171 -1.18 -18.24 -6.19
CA ASN A 171 -1.95 -17.07 -5.75
C ASN A 171 -2.11 -17.02 -4.21
N ARG A 172 -2.31 -18.19 -3.57
CA ARG A 172 -2.38 -18.31 -2.10
C ARG A 172 -1.06 -18.00 -1.42
N SER A 173 0.04 -18.56 -1.92
CA SER A 173 1.38 -18.31 -1.38
C SER A 173 1.82 -16.85 -1.57
N PHE A 174 1.49 -16.24 -2.71
CA PHE A 174 1.72 -14.83 -2.97
C PHE A 174 0.94 -13.95 -1.99
N ALA A 175 -0.37 -14.19 -1.84
CA ALA A 175 -1.24 -13.43 -0.95
C ALA A 175 -0.80 -13.57 0.52
N GLY A 176 -0.57 -14.80 1.00
CA GLY A 176 -0.13 -15.03 2.38
C GLY A 176 1.27 -14.50 2.66
N THR A 177 2.22 -14.59 1.72
CA THR A 177 3.57 -14.00 1.87
C THR A 177 3.51 -12.48 1.93
N THR A 178 2.69 -11.85 1.08
CA THR A 178 2.49 -10.40 1.07
C THR A 178 1.82 -9.92 2.36
N ALA A 179 0.78 -10.61 2.82
CA ALA A 179 0.09 -10.30 4.08
C ALA A 179 1.03 -10.46 5.29
N ALA A 180 1.83 -11.53 5.35
CA ALA A 180 2.80 -11.75 6.42
C ALA A 180 3.88 -10.65 6.44
N PHE A 181 4.38 -10.27 5.27
CA PHE A 181 5.35 -9.18 5.12
C PHE A 181 4.77 -7.85 5.60
N PHE A 182 3.59 -7.46 5.10
CA PHE A 182 2.99 -6.17 5.44
C PHE A 182 2.43 -6.12 6.85
N MET A 183 2.04 -7.24 7.45
CA MET A 183 1.78 -7.30 8.89
C MET A 183 2.99 -6.79 9.68
N VAL A 184 4.16 -7.40 9.48
CA VAL A 184 5.35 -7.01 10.25
C VAL A 184 5.74 -5.55 9.95
N VAL A 185 5.72 -5.16 8.68
CA VAL A 185 6.01 -3.78 8.26
C VAL A 185 5.05 -2.77 8.88
N ASN A 186 3.74 -3.03 8.86
CA ASN A 186 2.74 -2.10 9.38
C ASN A 186 2.72 -2.07 10.91
N PHE A 187 2.98 -3.17 11.60
CA PHE A 187 3.16 -3.15 13.06
C PHE A 187 4.46 -2.43 13.47
N ALA A 188 5.55 -2.60 12.72
CA ALA A 188 6.78 -1.83 12.95
C ALA A 188 6.57 -0.33 12.72
N LYS A 189 5.81 0.04 11.67
CA LYS A 189 5.36 1.41 11.45
C LYS A 189 4.46 1.91 12.57
N LEU A 190 3.58 1.08 13.12
CA LEU A 190 2.66 1.46 14.20
C LEU A 190 3.45 1.91 15.43
N ILE A 191 4.49 1.17 15.79
CA ILE A 191 5.45 1.54 16.84
C ILE A 191 6.15 2.85 16.47
N SER A 192 6.72 2.94 15.26
CA SER A 192 7.46 4.12 14.81
C SER A 192 6.62 5.40 14.80
N PHE A 193 5.39 5.35 14.26
CA PHE A 193 4.46 6.48 14.21
C PHE A 193 4.01 6.90 15.60
N SER A 194 3.88 5.95 16.52
CA SER A 194 3.59 6.24 17.93
C SER A 194 4.76 6.98 18.60
N MET A 195 6.00 6.54 18.35
CA MET A 195 7.21 7.20 18.86
C MET A 195 7.41 8.60 18.26
N LEU A 196 7.05 8.79 16.99
CA LEU A 196 7.09 10.08 16.30
C LEU A 196 5.90 10.99 16.63
N GLY A 197 4.94 10.54 17.45
CA GLY A 197 3.77 11.33 17.84
C GLY A 197 2.83 11.68 16.68
N MET A 198 2.81 10.88 15.62
CA MET A 198 2.03 11.18 14.41
C MET A 198 0.52 10.98 14.60
N PHE A 199 0.11 10.14 15.56
CA PHE A 199 -1.30 9.83 15.78
C PHE A 199 -2.04 10.96 16.48
N THR A 200 -3.19 11.33 15.91
CA THR A 200 -4.13 12.27 16.52
C THR A 200 -5.44 11.56 16.85
N ARG A 201 -6.22 12.15 17.76
CA ARG A 201 -7.58 11.68 18.04
C ARG A 201 -8.42 11.61 16.76
N THR A 202 -8.26 12.60 15.89
CA THR A 202 -8.96 12.69 14.61
C THR A 202 -8.59 11.56 13.66
N SER A 203 -7.30 11.26 13.52
CA SER A 203 -6.86 10.15 12.68
C SER A 203 -7.42 8.83 13.19
N LEU A 204 -7.30 8.55 14.50
CA LEU A 204 -7.72 7.27 15.11
C LEU A 204 -9.23 7.02 15.00
N LEU A 205 -10.06 8.02 15.31
CA LEU A 205 -11.51 7.89 15.20
C LEU A 205 -11.94 7.72 13.74
N THR A 206 -11.31 8.45 12.81
CA THR A 206 -11.61 8.31 11.39
C THR A 206 -11.17 6.93 10.86
N SER A 207 -10.01 6.42 11.28
CA SER A 207 -9.57 5.04 10.99
C SER A 207 -10.62 4.02 11.45
N LEU A 208 -11.15 4.19 12.66
CA LEU A 208 -12.12 3.27 13.25
C LEU A 208 -13.41 3.21 12.42
N ILE A 209 -13.93 4.37 11.99
CA ILE A 209 -15.15 4.44 11.15
C ILE A 209 -14.92 3.84 9.76
N LEU A 210 -13.72 4.00 9.20
CA LEU A 210 -13.38 3.47 7.88
C LEU A 210 -13.02 1.98 7.91
N THR A 211 -12.73 1.42 9.09
CA THR A 211 -12.31 0.03 9.26
C THR A 211 -13.34 -0.98 8.71
N PRO A 212 -14.65 -0.89 9.01
CA PRO A 212 -15.66 -1.78 8.44
C PRO A 212 -15.65 -1.82 6.91
N ILE A 213 -15.44 -0.67 6.26
CA ILE A 213 -15.35 -0.57 4.79
C ILE A 213 -14.15 -1.36 4.26
N ALA A 214 -13.00 -1.24 4.92
CA ALA A 214 -11.80 -1.99 4.55
C ALA A 214 -11.98 -3.50 4.73
N VAL A 215 -12.61 -3.94 5.83
CA VAL A 215 -12.93 -5.35 6.09
C VAL A 215 -13.87 -5.91 5.03
N LEU A 216 -14.91 -5.15 4.65
CA LEU A 216 -15.81 -5.52 3.55
C LEU A 216 -15.05 -5.68 2.23
N GLY A 217 -14.08 -4.80 1.96
CA GLY A 217 -13.18 -4.91 0.82
C GLY A 217 -12.43 -6.24 0.78
N ILE A 218 -11.78 -6.64 1.88
CA ILE A 218 -11.09 -7.95 1.97
C ILE A 218 -12.07 -9.08 1.74
N TRP A 219 -13.19 -9.09 2.45
CA TRP A 219 -14.18 -10.17 2.39
C TRP A 219 -14.70 -10.38 0.97
N ALA A 220 -14.99 -9.28 0.27
CA ALA A 220 -15.37 -9.29 -1.13
C ALA A 220 -14.22 -9.82 -2.00
N GLY A 221 -12.99 -9.33 -1.79
CA GLY A 221 -11.79 -9.79 -2.50
C GLY A 221 -11.59 -11.30 -2.39
N VAL A 222 -11.61 -11.86 -1.17
CA VAL A 222 -11.43 -13.29 -0.91
C VAL A 222 -12.49 -14.14 -1.61
N ARG A 223 -13.77 -13.74 -1.53
CA ARG A 223 -14.89 -14.51 -2.11
C ARG A 223 -14.94 -14.41 -3.63
N LEU A 224 -14.70 -13.23 -4.18
CA LEU A 224 -14.83 -12.96 -5.62
C LEU A 224 -13.57 -13.34 -6.41
N ASN A 225 -12.41 -13.53 -5.74
CA ASN A 225 -11.17 -13.99 -6.38
C ASN A 225 -11.33 -15.29 -7.18
N ARG A 226 -12.31 -16.13 -6.82
CA ARG A 226 -12.58 -17.40 -7.51
C ARG A 226 -13.49 -17.26 -8.74
N ARG A 227 -14.14 -16.11 -8.94
CA ARG A 227 -15.25 -15.96 -9.89
C ARG A 227 -15.11 -14.81 -10.89
N LEU A 228 -14.17 -13.88 -10.68
CA LEU A 228 -14.03 -12.70 -11.54
C LEU A 228 -12.86 -12.81 -12.50
N ASP A 229 -13.13 -12.52 -13.77
CA ASP A 229 -12.11 -12.02 -14.68
C ASP A 229 -11.70 -10.62 -14.20
N ALA A 230 -10.59 -10.57 -13.47
CA ALA A 230 -10.08 -9.36 -12.83
C ALA A 230 -9.60 -8.29 -13.84
N THR A 231 -9.66 -8.57 -15.15
CA THR A 231 -9.19 -7.67 -16.20
C THR A 231 -9.86 -6.29 -16.14
N LEU A 232 -11.18 -6.21 -15.96
CA LEU A 232 -11.87 -4.91 -15.88
C LEU A 232 -11.47 -4.13 -14.61
N PHE A 233 -11.41 -4.82 -13.47
CA PHE A 233 -10.97 -4.24 -12.21
C PHE A 233 -9.55 -3.66 -12.31
N TYR A 234 -8.62 -4.41 -12.93
CA TYR A 234 -7.26 -3.92 -13.16
C TYR A 234 -7.23 -2.71 -14.10
N LYS A 235 -7.98 -2.74 -15.21
CA LYS A 235 -8.05 -1.62 -16.15
C LYS A 235 -8.55 -0.35 -15.47
N CYS A 236 -9.68 -0.41 -14.76
CA CYS A 236 -10.24 0.74 -14.05
C CYS A 236 -9.27 1.29 -13.00
N SER A 237 -8.68 0.41 -12.18
CA SER A 237 -7.73 0.79 -11.14
C SER A 237 -6.49 1.49 -11.70
N HIS A 238 -5.94 0.99 -12.81
CA HIS A 238 -4.79 1.63 -13.47
C HIS A 238 -5.14 3.00 -14.05
N VAL A 239 -6.32 3.16 -14.66
CA VAL A 239 -6.76 4.45 -15.20
C VAL A 239 -6.91 5.47 -14.07
N ILE A 240 -7.57 5.09 -12.97
CA ILE A 240 -7.69 5.95 -11.78
C ILE A 240 -6.31 6.34 -11.27
N LEU A 241 -5.40 5.38 -11.10
CA LEU A 241 -4.07 5.63 -10.58
C LEU A 241 -3.24 6.54 -11.51
N LEU A 242 -3.37 6.40 -12.83
CA LEU A 242 -2.74 7.30 -13.81
C LEU A 242 -3.26 8.72 -13.70
N VAL A 243 -4.59 8.90 -13.65
CA VAL A 243 -5.22 10.22 -13.58
C VAL A 243 -4.81 10.92 -12.28
N ILE A 244 -4.93 10.22 -11.15
CA ILE A 244 -4.60 10.78 -9.85
C ILE A 244 -3.09 11.02 -9.72
N GLY A 245 -2.26 10.07 -10.12
CA GLY A 245 -0.80 10.22 -10.12
C GLY A 245 -0.35 11.43 -10.94
N SER A 246 -0.92 11.61 -12.14
CA SER A 246 -0.65 12.77 -13.00
C SER A 246 -1.06 14.08 -12.33
N ARG A 247 -2.23 14.11 -11.68
CA ARG A 247 -2.72 15.28 -10.94
C ARG A 247 -1.81 15.63 -9.76
N LEU A 248 -1.34 14.64 -9.01
CA LEU A 248 -0.40 14.84 -7.90
C LEU A 248 0.93 15.41 -8.38
N ILE A 249 1.48 14.88 -9.49
CA ILE A 249 2.71 15.41 -10.10
C ILE A 249 2.50 16.86 -10.54
N TYR A 250 1.46 17.14 -11.33
CA TYR A 250 1.17 18.48 -11.83
C TYR A 250 1.04 19.50 -10.69
N THR A 251 0.27 19.16 -9.66
CA THR A 251 0.05 20.05 -8.51
C THR A 251 1.33 20.28 -7.73
N SER A 252 2.18 19.26 -7.61
CA SER A 252 3.46 19.37 -6.89
C SER A 252 4.49 20.18 -7.68
N LEU A 253 4.57 20.00 -9.00
CA LEU A 253 5.46 20.80 -9.85
C LEU A 253 5.07 22.28 -9.83
N LYS A 254 3.77 22.59 -9.89
CA LYS A 254 3.28 23.98 -9.78
C LYS A 254 3.58 24.63 -8.42
N ALA A 255 3.79 23.84 -7.37
CA ALA A 255 4.14 24.35 -6.04
C ALA A 255 5.66 24.47 -5.83
N ILE A 256 6.47 23.82 -6.68
CA ILE A 256 7.95 23.87 -6.63
C ILE A 256 8.49 24.97 -7.55
N LEU A 257 7.89 25.13 -8.74
CA LEU A 257 8.22 26.13 -9.74
C LEU A 257 7.51 27.46 -9.46
#